data_AF-A0A921FWM7-F1
#
_entry.id   AF-A0A921FWM7-F1
#
_cell.length_a   1.000
_cell.length_b   1.000
_cell.length_c   1.000
_cell.angle_alpha   90.00
_cell.angle_beta   90.00
_cell.angle_gamma   90.00
#
_symmetry.space_group_name_H-M   'P 1'
#
loop_
_entity.id
_entity.type
_entity.pdbx_description
1 polymer ?
#
loop_
_entity_poly.entity_id
_entity_poly.type
_entity_poly.pdbx_seq_one_letter_code
_entity_poly.pdbx_strand_id
1 'polypeptide(L)'
;MFENQAFNYQQEIERLKDLFEFDFVALALVQSVESRFAHKWEYVSGNRSNRYRRITLQTGKGIAGHVFKTGKPLFIQDVATTLAPNDLFNYPIVVAEGLKSFGAIPLYKYNRVNGVLLVAYRDDKRMTTETFIEFENNVGPNFGPYYSKEMVKH
;
A
#
# COMPACT_ATOMS: atom_id res chain seq x y z
N MET A 1 -18.56 -28.89 6.30
CA MET A 1 -17.94 -27.71 6.93
C MET A 1 -16.85 -27.27 5.98
N PHE A 2 -17.05 -26.18 5.24
CA PHE A 2 -16.00 -25.66 4.37
C PHE A 2 -15.05 -24.86 5.27
N GLU A 3 -13.82 -25.34 5.43
CA GLU A 3 -12.74 -24.52 5.98
C GLU A 3 -12.64 -23.28 5.09
N ASN A 4 -13.04 -22.14 5.65
CA ASN A 4 -12.87 -20.85 5.01
C ASN A 4 -11.36 -20.59 5.01
N GLN A 5 -10.67 -21.01 3.95
CA GLN A 5 -9.22 -20.83 3.83
C GLN A 5 -8.93 -19.34 3.97
N ALA A 6 -8.22 -18.97 5.03
CA ALA A 6 -7.86 -17.57 5.27
C ALA A 6 -7.10 -17.05 4.05
N PHE A 7 -7.50 -15.89 3.54
CA PHE A 7 -6.85 -15.27 2.39
C PHE A 7 -5.35 -15.07 2.66
N ASN A 8 -4.49 -15.60 1.79
CA ASN A 8 -3.04 -15.51 1.96
C ASN A 8 -2.51 -14.19 1.40
N TYR A 9 -2.44 -13.17 2.25
CA TYR A 9 -1.96 -11.83 1.86
C TYR A 9 -0.53 -11.84 1.34
N GLN A 10 0.35 -12.70 1.89
CA GLN A 10 1.74 -12.75 1.44
C GLN A 10 1.83 -13.24 -0.01
N GLN A 11 1.11 -14.32 -0.33
CA GLN A 11 1.08 -14.87 -1.69
C GLN A 11 0.47 -13.88 -2.69
N GLU A 12 -0.58 -13.14 -2.29
CA GLU A 12 -1.19 -12.17 -3.19
C GLU A 12 -0.28 -10.98 -3.47
N ILE A 13 0.43 -10.43 -2.48
CA ILE A 13 1.35 -9.32 -2.74
C ILE A 13 2.54 -9.75 -3.61
N GLU A 14 2.97 -11.02 -3.50
CA GLU A 14 4.00 -11.60 -4.38
C GLU A 14 3.46 -11.74 -5.81
N ARG A 15 2.23 -12.23 -5.98
CA ARG A 15 1.57 -12.30 -7.28
C ARG A 15 1.46 -10.93 -7.94
N LEU A 16 1.02 -9.90 -7.19
CA LEU A 16 0.95 -8.52 -7.70
C LEU A 16 2.33 -7.96 -8.05
N LYS A 17 3.33 -8.25 -7.21
CA LYS A 17 4.71 -7.85 -7.48
C LYS A 17 5.19 -8.41 -8.82
N ASP A 18 4.95 -9.69 -9.08
CA ASP A 18 5.43 -10.33 -10.29
C ASP A 18 4.59 -9.95 -11.52
N LEU A 19 3.27 -9.79 -11.37
CA LEU A 19 2.38 -9.39 -12.45
C LEU A 19 2.71 -8.00 -13.03
N PHE A 20 3.05 -7.05 -12.17
CA PHE A 20 3.36 -5.66 -12.56
C PHE A 20 4.86 -5.35 -12.54
N GLU A 21 5.69 -6.36 -12.27
CA GLU A 21 7.13 -6.24 -12.07
C GLU A 21 7.53 -5.18 -11.02
N PHE A 22 6.71 -5.00 -9.98
CA PHE A 22 7.04 -4.07 -8.90
C PHE A 22 8.35 -4.48 -8.22
N ASP A 23 9.16 -3.49 -7.89
CA ASP A 23 10.37 -3.69 -7.10
C ASP A 23 10.06 -4.00 -5.64
N PHE A 24 8.93 -3.47 -5.17
CA PHE A 24 8.54 -3.49 -3.76
C PHE A 24 7.02 -3.42 -3.62
N VAL A 25 6.47 -4.29 -2.78
CA VAL A 25 5.06 -4.27 -2.38
C VAL A 25 4.97 -4.40 -0.87
N ALA A 26 4.12 -3.59 -0.23
CA ALA A 26 3.89 -3.65 1.20
C ALA A 26 2.42 -3.45 1.54
N LEU A 27 1.94 -4.22 2.52
CA LEU A 27 0.58 -4.19 3.01
C LEU A 27 0.57 -3.87 4.50
N ALA A 28 -0.21 -2.86 4.88
CA ALA A 28 -0.53 -2.56 6.26
C ALA A 28 -2.02 -2.87 6.50
N LEU A 29 -2.32 -3.72 7.47
CA LEU A 29 -3.70 -4.07 7.86
C LEU A 29 -4.00 -3.58 9.28
N VAL A 30 -5.25 -3.18 9.50
CA VAL A 30 -5.77 -2.88 10.84
C VAL A 30 -6.15 -4.20 11.52
N GLN A 31 -5.49 -4.51 12.64
CA GLN A 31 -5.58 -5.81 13.30
C GLN A 31 -6.79 -5.98 14.24
N SER A 32 -7.50 -4.91 14.60
CA SER A 32 -8.67 -4.97 15.47
C SER A 32 -9.67 -3.86 15.13
N VAL A 33 -10.96 -4.13 15.34
CA VAL A 33 -12.06 -3.14 15.21
C VAL A 33 -11.86 -1.96 16.16
N GLU A 34 -11.20 -2.18 17.29
CA GLU A 34 -10.85 -1.14 18.28
C GLU A 34 -9.68 -0.27 17.80
N SER A 35 -8.78 -0.86 17.00
CA SER A 35 -7.69 -0.11 16.41
C SER A 35 -8.22 0.72 15.25
N ARG A 36 -8.02 2.04 15.34
CA ARG A 36 -8.37 2.94 14.25
C ARG A 36 -7.29 3.01 13.18
N PHE A 37 -6.16 2.27 13.28
CA PHE A 37 -5.03 2.41 12.35
C PHE A 37 -4.02 1.24 12.44
N ALA A 38 -3.39 0.89 11.31
CA ALA A 38 -2.35 -0.13 11.26
C ALA A 38 -1.03 0.38 11.86
N HIS A 39 -0.37 -0.37 12.73
CA HIS A 39 0.87 0.12 13.37
C HIS A 39 2.14 -0.13 12.55
N LYS A 40 2.12 -1.09 11.62
CA LYS A 40 3.28 -1.55 10.84
C LYS A 40 2.89 -2.02 9.45
N TRP A 41 3.87 -2.13 8.55
CA TRP A 41 3.78 -2.94 7.34
C TRP A 41 3.84 -4.41 7.73
N GLU A 42 2.71 -5.11 7.61
CA GLU A 42 2.54 -6.49 8.07
C GLU A 42 3.08 -7.50 7.07
N TYR A 43 2.77 -7.30 5.78
CA TYR A 43 3.26 -8.13 4.69
C TYR A 43 4.10 -7.28 3.75
N VAL A 44 5.23 -7.82 3.31
CA VAL A 44 6.17 -7.12 2.43
C VAL A 44 6.80 -8.12 1.46
N SER A 45 7.00 -7.69 0.22
CA SER A 45 7.72 -8.43 -0.80
C SER A 45 8.67 -7.49 -1.56
N GLY A 46 9.83 -8.02 -1.96
CA GLY A 46 10.86 -7.26 -2.68
C GLY A 46 11.69 -6.29 -1.83
N ASN A 47 11.66 -6.39 -0.50
CA ASN A 47 12.46 -5.52 0.36
C ASN A 47 13.97 -5.78 0.22
N ARG A 48 14.77 -4.71 0.17
CA ARG A 48 16.25 -4.77 0.19
C ARG A 48 16.81 -5.00 1.58
N SER A 49 16.04 -4.66 2.61
CA SER A 49 16.47 -4.76 4.00
C SER A 49 15.27 -5.05 4.92
N ASN A 50 15.53 -5.42 6.17
CA ASN A 50 14.49 -5.53 7.19
C ASN A 50 14.22 -4.20 7.93
N ARG A 51 14.75 -3.06 7.45
CA ARG A 51 14.58 -1.75 8.12
C ARG A 51 13.11 -1.32 8.16
N TYR A 52 12.31 -1.73 7.19
CA TYR A 52 10.86 -1.45 7.18
C TYR A 52 10.15 -1.93 8.46
N ARG A 53 10.65 -2.99 9.11
CA ARG A 53 10.06 -3.54 10.35
C ARG A 53 10.16 -2.58 11.55
N ARG A 54 11.08 -1.61 11.49
CA ARG A 54 11.26 -0.55 12.51
C ARG A 54 10.35 0.65 12.27
N ILE A 55 9.66 0.72 11.13
CA ILE A 55 8.76 1.82 10.82
C ILE A 55 7.47 1.62 11.59
N THR A 56 7.19 2.56 12.49
CA THR A 56 5.88 2.70 13.12
C THR A 56 5.05 3.65 12.28
N LEU A 57 3.93 3.14 11.74
CA LEU A 57 2.99 3.95 11.00
C LEU A 57 2.22 4.85 11.99
N GLN A 58 1.88 6.07 11.55
CA GLN A 58 1.05 7.01 12.33
C GLN A 58 -0.07 7.57 11.45
N THR A 59 -1.27 7.72 12.02
CA THR A 59 -2.41 8.32 11.30
C THR A 59 -2.07 9.71 10.80
N GLY A 60 -2.35 9.99 9.52
CA GLY A 60 -2.09 11.27 8.89
C GLY A 60 -0.61 11.59 8.60
N LYS A 61 0.33 10.67 8.85
CA LYS A 61 1.74 10.84 8.48
C LYS A 61 2.23 9.80 7.48
N GLY A 62 3.10 10.23 6.58
CA GLY A 62 3.64 9.40 5.51
C GLY A 62 2.55 8.82 4.59
N ILE A 63 2.95 7.82 3.79
CA ILE A 63 2.08 7.22 2.77
C ILE A 63 0.83 6.58 3.41
N ALA A 64 1.04 5.60 4.31
CA ALA A 64 -0.06 4.84 4.89
C ALA A 64 -0.99 5.72 5.72
N GLY A 65 -0.44 6.64 6.52
CA GLY A 65 -1.24 7.55 7.33
C GLY A 65 -2.11 8.49 6.50
N HIS A 66 -1.59 9.01 5.38
CA HIS A 66 -2.34 9.86 4.46
C HIS A 66 -3.48 9.10 3.78
N VAL A 67 -3.17 7.96 3.14
CA VAL A 67 -4.16 7.13 2.42
C VAL A 67 -5.25 6.66 3.38
N PHE A 68 -4.88 6.23 4.58
CA PHE A 68 -5.83 5.79 5.59
C PHE A 68 -6.76 6.92 6.04
N LYS A 69 -6.22 8.10 6.34
CA LYS A 69 -7.00 9.24 6.83
C LYS A 69 -7.96 9.78 5.77
N THR A 70 -7.53 9.81 4.51
CA THR A 70 -8.29 10.42 3.41
C THR A 70 -9.20 9.45 2.70
N GLY A 71 -8.93 8.14 2.77
CA GLY A 71 -9.58 7.14 1.91
C GLY A 71 -9.27 7.35 0.42
N LYS A 72 -8.25 8.15 0.09
CA LYS A 72 -7.90 8.45 -1.29
C LYS A 72 -6.59 7.76 -1.66
N PRO A 73 -6.49 7.21 -2.88
CA PRO A 73 -5.22 6.74 -3.41
C PRO A 73 -4.16 7.86 -3.45
N LEU A 74 -2.90 7.48 -3.35
CA LEU A 74 -1.74 8.36 -3.52
C LEU A 74 -0.84 7.78 -4.61
N PHE A 75 -0.40 8.62 -5.54
CA PHE A 75 0.42 8.22 -6.68
C PHE A 75 1.53 9.26 -6.89
N ILE A 76 2.77 8.78 -7.03
CA ILE A 76 3.95 9.61 -7.26
C ILE A 76 4.78 8.97 -8.38
N GLN A 77 4.93 9.70 -9.49
CA GLN A 77 5.74 9.26 -10.62
C GLN A 77 7.23 9.47 -10.39
N ASP A 78 7.61 10.50 -9.64
CA ASP A 78 9.00 10.81 -9.40
C ASP A 78 9.14 11.48 -8.04
N VAL A 79 9.71 10.73 -7.09
CA VAL A 79 9.94 11.16 -5.72
C VAL A 79 10.86 12.39 -5.68
N ALA A 80 11.87 12.46 -6.54
CA ALA A 80 12.88 13.53 -6.49
C ALA A 80 12.30 14.89 -6.89
N THR A 81 11.30 14.90 -7.78
CA THR A 81 10.63 16.13 -8.23
C THR A 81 9.34 16.43 -7.47
N THR A 82 8.68 15.41 -6.90
CA THR A 82 7.41 15.57 -6.19
C THR A 82 7.60 15.85 -4.69
N LEU A 83 8.60 15.23 -4.06
CA LEU A 83 8.86 15.38 -2.63
C LEU A 83 10.14 16.18 -2.43
N ALA A 84 10.07 17.24 -1.62
CA ALA A 84 11.26 17.97 -1.24
C ALA A 84 12.22 17.03 -0.48
N PRO A 85 13.55 17.13 -0.66
CA PRO A 85 14.52 16.31 0.08
C PRO A 85 14.34 16.41 1.60
N ASN A 86 13.98 17.61 2.08
CA ASN A 86 13.70 17.86 3.48
C ASN A 86 12.41 17.19 3.96
N ASP A 87 11.50 16.75 3.10
CA ASP A 87 10.26 16.07 3.51
C ASP A 87 10.41 14.54 3.56
N LEU A 88 11.50 13.98 3.02
CA LEU A 88 11.70 12.53 2.93
C LEU A 88 11.72 11.82 4.30
N PHE A 89 12.05 12.53 5.38
CA PHE A 89 11.97 11.96 6.74
C PHE A 89 10.53 11.58 7.13
N ASN A 90 9.52 12.21 6.52
CA ASN A 90 8.11 11.84 6.70
C ASN A 90 7.72 10.57 5.94
N TYR A 91 8.58 10.09 5.05
CA TYR A 91 8.37 8.94 4.18
C TYR A 91 9.43 7.86 4.41
N PRO A 92 9.55 7.29 5.63
CA PRO A 92 10.64 6.41 6.00
C PRO A 92 10.72 5.14 5.13
N ILE A 93 9.60 4.66 4.59
CA ILE A 93 9.59 3.50 3.69
C ILE A 93 10.23 3.80 2.33
N VAL A 94 10.05 5.02 1.82
CA VAL A 94 10.66 5.50 0.57
C VAL A 94 12.17 5.50 0.70
N VAL A 95 12.67 6.08 1.81
CA VAL A 95 14.11 6.13 2.10
C VAL A 95 14.68 4.74 2.39
N ALA A 96 13.98 3.92 3.19
CA ALA A 96 14.48 2.61 3.60
C ALA A 96 14.67 1.65 2.41
N GLU A 97 13.81 1.74 1.39
CA GLU A 97 13.77 0.81 0.26
C GLU A 97 14.27 1.42 -1.06
N GLY A 98 14.60 2.71 -1.07
CA GLY A 98 15.11 3.44 -2.23
C GLY A 98 14.04 3.59 -3.32
N LEU A 99 12.80 3.86 -2.93
CA LEU A 99 11.68 3.97 -3.86
C LEU A 99 11.75 5.30 -4.61
N LYS A 100 11.54 5.27 -5.93
CA LYS A 100 11.59 6.48 -6.77
C LYS A 100 10.28 6.81 -7.43
N SER A 101 9.40 5.82 -7.62
CA SER A 101 8.03 6.02 -8.08
C SER A 101 7.12 4.99 -7.42
N PHE A 102 5.92 5.37 -7.01
CA PHE A 102 5.05 4.49 -6.22
C PHE A 102 3.57 4.86 -6.30
N GLY A 103 2.74 3.88 -5.98
CA GLY A 103 1.30 4.00 -5.84
C GLY A 103 0.85 3.37 -4.53
N ALA A 104 -0.14 3.97 -3.89
CA ALA A 104 -0.75 3.44 -2.67
C ALA A 104 -2.27 3.59 -2.73
N ILE A 105 -2.98 2.52 -2.41
CA ILE A 105 -4.44 2.47 -2.43
C ILE A 105 -5.00 2.08 -1.06
N PRO A 106 -6.16 2.64 -0.67
CA PRO A 106 -6.89 2.19 0.50
C PRO A 106 -7.52 0.82 0.24
N LEU A 107 -7.52 -0.02 1.27
CA LEU A 107 -8.28 -1.26 1.29
C LEU A 107 -9.48 -1.08 2.22
N TYR A 108 -10.68 -1.14 1.66
CA TYR A 108 -11.92 -0.94 2.40
C TYR A 108 -12.54 -2.27 2.83
N LYS A 109 -13.13 -2.27 4.03
CA LYS A 109 -14.01 -3.32 4.54
C LYS A 109 -15.06 -2.68 5.42
N TYR A 110 -16.32 -3.10 5.29
CA TYR A 110 -17.45 -2.50 6.02
C TYR A 110 -17.51 -0.96 5.93
N ASN A 111 -17.25 -0.42 4.74
CA ASN A 111 -17.25 1.02 4.45
C ASN A 111 -16.24 1.85 5.26
N ARG A 112 -15.15 1.21 5.69
CA ARG A 112 -14.03 1.86 6.37
C ARG A 112 -12.72 1.40 5.76
N VAL A 113 -11.75 2.30 5.69
CA VAL A 113 -10.38 1.89 5.35
C VAL A 113 -9.86 1.00 6.47
N ASN A 114 -9.48 -0.22 6.11
CA ASN A 114 -8.96 -1.26 7.00
C ASN A 114 -7.53 -1.67 6.64
N GLY A 115 -6.97 -1.08 5.59
CA GLY A 115 -5.58 -1.29 5.23
C GLY A 115 -5.10 -0.35 4.15
N VAL A 116 -3.81 -0.41 3.87
CA VAL A 116 -3.17 0.31 2.79
C VAL A 116 -2.23 -0.65 2.07
N LEU A 117 -2.37 -0.72 0.75
CA LEU A 117 -1.45 -1.45 -0.12
C LEU A 117 -0.57 -0.43 -0.85
N LEU A 118 0.74 -0.59 -0.72
CA LEU A 118 1.77 0.22 -1.36
C LEU A 118 2.51 -0.64 -2.37
N VAL A 119 2.66 -0.14 -3.59
CA VAL A 119 3.44 -0.72 -4.69
C VAL A 119 4.42 0.31 -5.21
N ALA A 120 5.64 -0.12 -5.57
CA ALA A 120 6.68 0.83 -5.94
C ALA A 120 7.72 0.25 -6.91
N TYR A 121 8.36 1.18 -7.63
CA TYR A 121 9.57 0.96 -8.40
C TYR A 121 10.73 1.77 -7.81
N ARG A 122 11.95 1.29 -8.05
CA ARG A 122 13.22 1.97 -7.71
C ARG A 122 13.76 2.80 -8.86
N ASP A 123 13.06 2.79 -9.98
CA ASP A 123 13.20 3.71 -11.09
C ASP A 123 12.14 4.81 -10.99
N ASP A 124 12.55 6.02 -11.35
CA ASP A 124 11.66 7.16 -11.51
C ASP A 124 10.82 6.98 -12.79
N LYS A 125 9.63 7.58 -12.78
CA LYS A 125 8.65 7.62 -13.89
C LYS A 125 8.15 6.27 -14.39
N ARG A 126 8.57 5.16 -13.77
CA ARG A 126 8.09 3.80 -14.11
C ARG A 126 6.67 3.54 -13.61
N MET A 127 6.29 4.11 -12.48
CA MET A 127 4.89 4.14 -12.04
C MET A 127 4.11 5.14 -12.91
N THR A 128 3.50 4.68 -14.01
CA THR A 128 2.65 5.52 -14.88
C THR A 128 1.19 5.50 -14.42
N THR A 129 0.41 6.45 -14.92
CA THR A 129 -1.03 6.53 -14.64
C THR A 129 -1.74 5.25 -15.10
N GLU A 130 -1.36 4.72 -16.26
CA GLU A 130 -1.91 3.48 -16.83
C GLU A 130 -1.63 2.29 -15.93
N THR A 131 -0.36 2.09 -15.54
CA THR A 131 0.03 1.01 -14.62
C THR A 131 -0.68 1.14 -13.28
N PHE A 132 -0.83 2.36 -12.76
CA PHE A 132 -1.53 2.59 -11.49
C PHE A 132 -3.02 2.25 -11.55
N ILE A 133 -3.70 2.64 -12.63
CA ILE A 133 -5.11 2.32 -12.86
C ILE A 133 -5.30 0.80 -13.02
N GLU A 134 -4.43 0.14 -13.78
CA GLU A 134 -4.48 -1.31 -13.97
C GLU A 134 -4.25 -2.07 -12.65
N PHE A 135 -3.30 -1.61 -11.84
CA PHE A 135 -3.07 -2.09 -10.49
C PHE A 135 -4.31 -1.92 -9.61
N GLU A 136 -4.90 -0.72 -9.55
CA GLU A 136 -6.08 -0.45 -8.72
C GLU A 136 -7.27 -1.35 -9.10
N ASN A 137 -7.47 -1.56 -10.41
CA ASN A 137 -8.53 -2.42 -10.94
C ASN A 137 -8.28 -3.91 -10.66
N ASN A 138 -7.01 -4.35 -10.59
CA ASN A 138 -6.66 -5.74 -10.25
C ASN A 138 -6.91 -6.07 -8.77
N VAL A 139 -6.71 -5.10 -7.88
CA VAL A 139 -6.88 -5.30 -6.43
C VAL A 139 -8.36 -5.26 -6.03
N GLY A 140 -9.14 -4.35 -6.63
CA GLY A 140 -10.53 -4.08 -6.25
C GLY A 140 -11.47 -5.29 -6.08
N PRO A 141 -11.48 -6.27 -7.02
CA PRO A 141 -12.37 -7.42 -6.94
C PRO A 141 -11.77 -8.67 -6.27
N ASN A 142 -10.44 -8.73 -6.03
CA ASN A 142 -9.73 -9.98 -5.74
C ASN A 142 -8.93 -10.02 -4.43
N PHE A 143 -8.82 -8.91 -3.69
CA PHE A 143 -7.96 -8.84 -2.50
C PHE A 143 -8.67 -9.29 -1.21
N GLY A 144 -9.09 -10.55 -1.17
CA GLY A 144 -9.76 -11.14 -0.02
C GLY A 144 -11.10 -10.44 0.30
N PRO A 145 -11.42 -10.14 1.58
CA PRO A 145 -12.67 -9.45 1.93
C PRO A 145 -12.65 -7.94 1.64
N TYR A 146 -11.57 -7.42 1.04
CA TYR A 146 -11.35 -6.00 0.83
C TYR A 146 -11.65 -5.57 -0.59
N TYR A 147 -12.10 -4.34 -0.74
CA TYR A 147 -12.31 -3.68 -2.03
C TYR A 147 -11.56 -2.34 -2.07
N SER A 148 -11.21 -1.84 -3.26
CA SER A 148 -10.37 -0.64 -3.43
C SER A 148 -11.14 0.68 -3.43
N LYS A 149 -12.48 0.66 -3.47
CA LYS A 149 -13.34 1.85 -3.55
C LYS A 149 -14.54 1.76 -2.60
N GLU A 150 -14.91 2.88 -1.96
CA GLU A 150 -16.08 2.92 -1.08
C GLU A 150 -17.35 2.37 -1.76
N MET A 151 -18.07 1.46 -1.10
CA MET A 151 -19.34 0.95 -1.61
C MET A 151 -20.42 1.99 -1.34
N VAL A 152 -20.78 2.79 -2.35
CA VAL A 152 -21.92 3.70 -2.26
C VAL A 152 -23.20 2.86 -2.18
N LYS A 153 -23.83 2.83 -1.00
CA LYS A 153 -25.21 2.34 -0.87
C LYS A 153 -26.09 3.22 -1.77
N HIS A 154 -26.66 2.62 -2.82
CA HIS A 154 -27.86 3.16 -3.47
C HIS A 154 -29.06 2.91 -2.56
#